data_AF-A0A453SCK9-F1
#
_entry.id   AF-A0A453SCK9-F1
#
_cell.length_a   1.000
_cell.length_b   1.000
_cell.length_c   1.000
_cell.angle_alpha   90.00
_cell.angle_beta   90.00
_cell.angle_gamma   90.00
#
_symmetry.space_group_name_H-M   'P 1'
#
loop_
_entity.id
_entity.type
_entity.pdbx_description
1 polymer ?
#
loop_
_entity_poly.entity_id
_entity_poly.type
_entity_poly.pdbx_seq_one_letter_code
_entity_poly.pdbx_strand_id
1 'polypeptide(L)' 'NKIRHLRQFLRGWAKHLSGVYKVEKEKLLDLINSFELKAESSILDSKELETKFEAEMRLKELL' A
#
# COMPACT_ATOMS: atom_id res chain seq x y z
N ASN A 1 28.57 13.68 -21.78
CA ASN A 1 27.53 12.62 -21.72
C ASN A 1 26.91 12.44 -20.31
N LYS A 2 26.70 13.54 -19.54
CA LYS A 2 26.19 13.52 -18.15
C LYS A 2 24.66 13.34 -18.04
N ILE A 3 23.92 13.92 -19.00
CA ILE A 3 22.46 13.87 -19.06
C ILE A 3 21.94 12.42 -19.20
N ARG A 4 22.67 11.56 -19.93
CA ARG A 4 22.31 10.14 -20.10
C ARG A 4 22.34 9.38 -18.77
N HIS A 5 23.40 9.55 -17.97
CA HIS A 5 23.51 8.89 -16.66
C HIS A 5 22.42 9.35 -15.70
N LEU A 6 22.12 10.66 -15.67
CA LEU A 6 21.03 11.18 -14.85
C LEU A 6 19.68 10.54 -15.21
N ARG A 7 19.37 10.41 -16.51
CA ARG A 7 18.14 9.73 -16.94
C ARG A 7 18.07 8.27 -16.52
N GLN A 8 19.18 7.53 -16.59
CA GLN A 8 19.23 6.14 -16.15
C GLN A 8 19.03 6.02 -14.64
N PHE A 9 19.68 6.89 -13.87
CA PHE A 9 19.50 6.95 -12.42
C PHE A 9 18.04 7.23 -12.03
N LEU A 10 17.43 8.26 -12.61
CA LEU A 10 16.03 8.62 -12.34
C LEU A 10 15.05 7.51 -12.72
N ARG A 11 15.28 6.78 -13.81
CA ARG A 11 14.47 5.60 -14.17
C ARG A 11 14.61 4.48 -13.15
N GLY A 12 15.84 4.20 -12.69
CA GLY A 12 16.09 3.19 -11.65
C GLY A 12 15.39 3.55 -10.34
N TRP A 13 15.48 4.82 -9.95
CA TRP A 13 14.81 5.35 -8.76
C TRP A 13 13.29 5.28 -8.87
N ALA A 14 12.71 5.68 -9.99
CA ALA A 14 11.27 5.56 -10.24
C ALA A 14 10.79 4.10 -10.20
N LYS A 15 11.56 3.17 -10.76
CA LYS A 15 11.25 1.73 -10.71
C LYS A 15 11.30 1.18 -9.29
N HIS A 16 12.31 1.58 -8.51
CA HIS A 16 12.41 1.17 -7.10
C HIS A 16 11.22 1.69 -6.29
N LEU A 17 10.91 2.98 -6.41
CA LEU A 17 9.80 3.61 -5.70
C LEU A 17 8.45 2.97 -6.07
N SER A 18 8.23 2.71 -7.37
CA SER A 18 7.06 1.97 -7.85
C SER A 18 6.98 0.55 -7.25
N GLY A 19 8.11 -0.14 -7.13
CA GLY A 19 8.18 -1.46 -6.48
C GLY A 19 7.83 -1.41 -4.99
N VAL A 20 8.34 -0.41 -4.27
CA VAL A 20 8.03 -0.20 -2.84
C VAL A 20 6.54 0.06 -2.66
N TYR A 21 5.95 0.97 -3.45
CA TYR A 21 4.51 1.26 -3.37
C TYR A 21 3.64 0.08 -3.79
N LYS A 22 4.08 -0.74 -4.75
CA LYS A 22 3.36 -1.95 -5.11
C LYS A 22 3.28 -2.91 -3.92
N VAL A 23 4.41 -3.18 -3.26
CA VAL A 23 4.46 -4.07 -2.09
C VAL A 23 3.60 -3.53 -0.94
N GLU A 24 3.63 -2.22 -0.72
CA GLU A 24 2.82 -1.60 0.33
C GLU A 24 1.32 -1.69 0.03
N LYS A 25 0.91 -1.44 -1.22
CA LYS A 25 -0.49 -1.61 -1.65
C LYS A 25 -0.98 -3.04 -1.45
N GLU A 26 -0.18 -4.04 -1.82
CA GLU A 26 -0.52 -5.46 -1.64
C GLU A 26 -0.74 -5.78 -0.15
N LYS A 27 0.15 -5.33 0.74
CA LYS A 27 -0.02 -5.51 2.19
C LYS A 27 -1.27 -4.86 2.75
N LEU A 28 -1.59 -3.63 2.31
CA LEU A 28 -2.79 -2.92 2.75
C LEU A 28 -4.06 -3.63 2.29
N LEU A 29 -4.08 -4.10 1.03
CA LEU A 29 -5.20 -4.88 0.50
C LEU A 29 -5.40 -6.20 1.26
N ASP A 30 -4.31 -6.92 1.54
CA ASP A 30 -4.36 -8.17 2.32
C ASP A 30 -4.91 -7.93 3.74
N LEU A 31 -4.48 -6.84 4.39
CA LEU A 31 -4.96 -6.45 5.71
C LEU A 31 -6.46 -6.11 5.70
N ILE A 32 -6.89 -5.28 4.75
CA ILE A 32 -8.31 -4.91 4.59
C ILE A 32 -9.15 -6.16 4.37
N ASN A 33 -8.73 -7.04 3.45
CA ASN A 33 -9.42 -8.29 3.15
C ASN A 33 -9.48 -9.22 4.38
N SER A 34 -8.43 -9.25 5.21
CA SER A 34 -8.44 -10.03 6.46
C SER A 34 -9.51 -9.55 7.44
N PHE A 35 -9.74 -8.24 7.53
CA PHE A 35 -10.81 -7.67 8.35
C PHE A 35 -12.19 -7.89 7.74
N GLU A 36 -12.31 -7.88 6.42
CA GLU A 36 -13.59 -8.18 5.73
C GLU A 36 -13.99 -9.63 5.95
N LEU A 37 -13.07 -10.58 5.79
CA LEU A 37 -13.31 -11.99 6.11
C LEU A 37 -13.66 -12.20 7.58
N LYS A 38 -12.99 -11.46 8.49
CA LYS A 38 -13.34 -11.51 9.92
C LYS A 38 -14.75 -10.96 10.17
N ALA A 39 -15.13 -9.89 9.48
CA ALA A 39 -16.46 -9.27 9.59
C ALA A 39 -17.61 -10.19 9.13
N GLU A 40 -17.33 -11.16 8.24
CA GLU A 40 -18.30 -12.19 7.85
C GLU A 40 -18.62 -13.18 8.98
N SER A 41 -17.68 -13.40 9.91
CA SER A 41 -17.80 -14.39 10.98
C SER A 41 -18.00 -13.81 12.37
N SER A 42 -17.66 -12.54 12.57
CA SER A 42 -17.72 -11.87 13.87
C SER A 42 -17.82 -10.36 13.73
N ILE A 43 -18.33 -9.68 14.76
CA ILE A 43 -18.32 -8.22 14.82
C ILE A 43 -16.89 -7.76 15.12
N LEU A 44 -16.37 -6.85 14.30
CA LEU A 44 -15.08 -6.20 14.56
C LEU A 44 -15.19 -5.27 15.76
N ASP A 45 -14.16 -5.27 16.61
CA ASP A 45 -14.08 -4.31 17.69
C ASP A 45 -13.69 -2.90 17.20
N SER A 46 -13.78 -1.90 18.07
CA SER A 46 -13.49 -0.51 17.71
C SER A 46 -12.07 -0.31 17.19
N LYS A 47 -11.09 -1.05 17.71
CA LYS A 47 -9.69 -0.93 17.31
C LYS A 47 -9.46 -1.57 15.95
N GLU A 48 -10.13 -2.68 15.68
CA GLU A 48 -10.11 -3.34 14.37
C GLU A 48 -10.75 -2.47 13.29
N LEU A 49 -11.86 -1.80 13.62
CA LEU A 49 -12.49 -0.84 12.72
C LEU A 49 -11.59 0.36 12.43
N GLU A 50 -10.95 0.95 13.45
CA GLU A 50 -9.97 2.02 13.26
C GLU A 50 -8.80 1.55 12.39
N THR A 51 -8.24 0.37 12.66
CA THR A 51 -7.12 -0.18 11.90
C THR A 51 -7.50 -0.43 10.44
N LYS A 52 -8.70 -0.95 10.19
CA LYS A 52 -9.23 -1.13 8.82
C LYS A 52 -9.36 0.22 8.12
N PHE A 53 -9.94 1.21 8.78
CA PHE A 53 -10.13 2.56 8.23
C PHE A 53 -8.79 3.25 7.91
N GLU A 54 -7.80 3.16 8.81
CA GLU A 54 -6.46 3.68 8.57
C GLU A 54 -5.79 3.01 7.35
N ALA A 55 -5.95 1.69 7.20
CA ALA A 55 -5.43 0.96 6.05
C ALA A 55 -6.11 1.40 4.74
N GLU A 56 -7.43 1.59 4.74
CA GLU A 56 -8.20 2.10 3.59
C GLU A 56 -7.75 3.52 3.19
N MET A 57 -7.57 4.40 4.19
CA MET A 57 -7.09 5.77 3.97
C MET A 57 -5.68 5.78 3.40
N ARG A 58 -4.77 4.95 3.94
CA ARG A 58 -3.41 4.84 3.44
C ARG A 58 -3.37 4.29 2.02
N LEU A 59 -4.20 3.30 1.70
CA LEU A 59 -4.31 2.75 0.36
C LEU A 59 -4.77 3.83 -0.64
N LYS A 60 -5.73 4.67 -0.25
CA LYS A 60 -6.23 5.78 -1.05
C LYS A 60 -5.15 6.84 -1.35
N GLU A 61 -4.23 7.09 -0.42
CA GLU A 61 -3.09 8.00 -0.65
C GLU A 61 -2.08 7.45 -1.67
N LEU A 62 -2.01 6.12 -1.81
CA LEU A 62 -1.07 5.46 -2.72
C LEU A 62 -1.65 5.26 -4.13
N LEU A 63 -2.97 5.35 -4.31
CA LEU A 63 -3.68 5.21 -5.60
C LEU A 63 -3.59 6.47 -6.45
#